data_AF-A0A381RXB1-F1
#
_entry.id   AF-A0A381RXB1-F1
#
_cell.length_a   1.000
_cell.length_b   1.000
_cell.length_c   1.000
_cell.angle_alpha   90.00
_cell.angle_beta   90.00
_cell.angle_gamma   90.00
#
_symmetry.space_group_name_H-M   'P 1'
#
loop_
_entity.id
_entity.type
_entity.pdbx_description
1 polymer ?
#
loop_
_entity_poly.entity_id
_entity_poly.type
_entity_poly.pdbx_seq_one_letter_code
_entity_poly.pdbx_strand_id
1 'polypeptide(L)'
;MDYVPHAAGFVANEGPKLLTSRFPYEDSYTLDRALATGAYVGLKSALGRAPDDVHAEVREATLLGRGGAGFPAGVKWGFCPEGVWPRYLVVNGDESEPGTYKDRLLMERDPHQLIEGCLIACYALGLSQCFLYVRGEMALAQERLATALNDAYAAGYVGRNVCDTDFSVDITLHWGAGAYIVGEETALIESLEGNRGMPRLKPPYFPAAIGLYGKPTIVNNVETLANLPWILEHGAAAYKGYGSEASPGTRLFAISGHVVRPGVYEVEQGVTTFRDLFYGDNFCRGIRDGNDLKAFIPGGASAPWFFEEQLDLPLEARDVGAAGSMLGSGAMVVMDHTTDIVKACLRVVRFFARESCGKCSPCREGTSWEEKILERILDGHGRPADLDLLLDIGENISPGPYPVAAHGSEGLDAVPFPPRQTTICPLGPSSVAPITSALRRFRSEFEARITRRDSLSVQAAPVAEGAPA
;
A
#
# COMPACT_ATOMS: atom_id res chain seq x y z
N MET A 1 10.56 13.58 27.14
CA MET A 1 9.31 13.19 26.46
C MET A 1 9.65 11.95 25.69
N ASP A 2 9.31 10.79 26.23
CA ASP A 2 9.59 9.52 25.57
C ASP A 2 8.71 9.43 24.32
N TYR A 3 9.37 9.37 23.16
CA TYR A 3 8.73 9.13 21.87
C TYR A 3 8.01 7.78 21.98
N VAL A 4 6.69 7.81 22.12
CA VAL A 4 5.88 6.59 22.01
C VAL A 4 6.15 6.04 20.61
N PRO A 5 6.64 4.80 20.42
CA PRO A 5 6.79 4.24 19.08
C PRO A 5 5.39 3.84 18.60
N HIS A 6 4.60 4.77 18.05
CA HIS A 6 3.19 4.54 17.70
C HIS A 6 3.01 3.61 16.48
N ALA A 7 4.09 3.15 15.86
CA ALA A 7 4.06 2.07 14.87
C ALA A 7 5.40 1.32 14.92
N ALA A 8 5.35 0.00 14.70
CA ALA A 8 6.55 -0.79 14.54
C ALA A 8 7.44 -0.17 13.46
N GLY A 9 8.70 0.09 13.80
CA GLY A 9 9.65 0.72 12.91
C GLY A 9 10.30 -0.26 11.95
N PHE A 10 11.42 0.17 11.37
CA PHE A 10 12.36 -0.72 10.72
C PHE A 10 12.88 -1.78 11.72
N VAL A 11 12.96 -3.03 11.28
CA VAL A 11 13.62 -4.10 12.02
C VAL A 11 14.78 -4.59 11.19
N ALA A 12 16.00 -4.46 11.73
CA ALA A 12 17.18 -4.98 11.07
C ALA A 12 17.10 -6.50 10.92
N ASN A 13 17.29 -6.96 9.70
CA ASN A 13 17.39 -8.36 9.33
C ASN A 13 18.70 -8.63 8.57
N GLU A 14 19.04 -9.92 8.43
CA GLU A 14 20.21 -10.40 7.71
C GLU A 14 20.03 -10.42 6.18
N GLY A 15 18.88 -9.96 5.69
CA GLY A 15 18.56 -9.89 4.26
C GLY A 15 19.35 -8.81 3.50
N PRO A 16 19.13 -8.70 2.19
CA PRO A 16 19.72 -7.66 1.37
C PRO A 16 19.30 -6.25 1.82
N LYS A 17 20.18 -5.27 1.60
CA LYS A 17 20.02 -3.89 2.05
C LYS A 17 20.21 -2.90 0.90
N LEU A 18 19.30 -2.93 -0.08
CA LEU A 18 19.30 -1.99 -1.20
C LEU A 18 18.66 -0.66 -0.76
N LEU A 19 17.58 -0.76 0.01
CA LEU A 19 16.78 0.38 0.47
C LEU A 19 17.07 0.76 1.92
N THR A 20 17.43 -0.21 2.75
CA THR A 20 17.53 -0.02 4.20
C THR A 20 18.95 0.11 4.72
N SER A 21 19.95 0.22 3.84
CA SER A 21 21.37 0.28 4.22
C SER A 21 21.71 1.41 5.18
N ARG A 22 21.04 2.57 5.06
CA ARG A 22 21.22 3.73 5.93
C ARG A 22 20.31 3.76 7.15
N PHE A 23 19.26 2.95 7.22
CA PHE A 23 18.29 2.98 8.33
C PHE A 23 18.87 2.74 9.74
N PRO A 24 19.97 1.98 9.91
CA PRO A 24 20.60 1.83 11.22
C PRO A 24 21.22 3.11 11.81
N TYR A 25 21.52 4.12 11.00
CA TYR A 25 22.08 5.38 11.50
C TYR A 25 20.97 6.30 12.02
N GLU A 26 21.12 6.83 13.24
CA GLU A 26 20.13 7.75 13.82
C GLU A 26 20.05 9.08 13.05
N ASP A 27 21.17 9.53 12.48
CA ASP A 27 21.34 10.76 11.70
C ASP A 27 21.27 10.52 10.18
N SER A 28 20.75 9.36 9.73
CA SER A 28 20.62 8.97 8.32
C SER A 28 19.91 9.99 7.43
N TYR A 29 19.05 10.82 8.02
CA TYR A 29 18.29 11.84 7.32
C TYR A 29 19.06 13.12 7.01
N THR A 30 20.30 13.25 7.49
CA THR A 30 21.14 14.43 7.26
C THR A 30 21.98 14.30 6.00
N LEU A 31 22.26 15.41 5.33
CA LEU A 31 23.12 15.41 4.15
C LEU A 31 24.52 14.85 4.44
N ASP A 32 25.14 15.23 5.56
CA ASP A 32 26.48 14.76 5.94
C ASP A 32 26.54 13.24 6.04
N ARG A 33 25.57 12.61 6.71
CA ARG A 33 25.49 11.15 6.80
C ARG A 33 25.22 10.52 5.45
N ALA A 34 24.30 11.10 4.68
CA ALA A 34 23.95 10.61 3.34
C ALA A 34 25.19 10.58 2.43
N LEU A 35 25.97 11.66 2.38
CA LEU A 35 27.21 11.73 1.61
C LEU A 35 28.29 10.76 2.11
N ALA A 36 28.48 10.67 3.43
CA ALA A 36 29.44 9.75 4.04
C ALA A 36 29.14 8.27 3.74
N THR A 37 27.91 7.97 3.31
CA THR A 37 27.44 6.61 2.99
C THR A 37 26.99 6.48 1.53
N GLY A 38 27.50 7.34 0.64
CA GLY A 38 27.39 7.15 -0.81
C GLY A 38 26.14 7.71 -1.48
N ALA A 39 25.36 8.59 -0.84
CA ALA A 39 24.27 9.28 -1.54
C ALA A 39 24.80 10.11 -2.72
N TYR A 40 23.98 10.24 -3.76
CA TYR A 40 24.26 10.92 -5.02
C TYR A 40 25.31 10.26 -5.92
N VAL A 41 25.83 9.08 -5.57
CA VAL A 41 26.72 8.30 -6.45
C VAL A 41 25.94 7.76 -7.65
N GLY A 42 24.73 7.23 -7.44
CA GLY A 42 23.85 6.76 -8.51
C GLY A 42 23.42 7.89 -9.44
N LEU A 43 23.13 9.08 -8.89
CA LEU A 43 22.85 10.28 -9.69
C LEU A 43 24.05 10.68 -10.55
N LYS A 44 25.27 10.73 -9.98
CA LYS A 44 26.48 11.07 -10.75
C LYS A 44 26.76 10.04 -11.85
N SER A 45 26.52 8.76 -11.59
CA SER A 45 26.57 7.69 -12.59
C SER A 45 25.58 7.94 -13.72
N ALA A 46 24.32 8.29 -13.40
CA ALA A 46 23.29 8.60 -14.37
C ALA A 46 23.64 9.81 -15.24
N LEU A 47 24.11 10.90 -14.63
CA LEU A 47 24.51 12.13 -15.34
C LEU A 47 25.73 11.96 -16.26
N GLY A 48 26.54 10.91 -16.05
CA GLY A 48 27.67 10.57 -16.91
C GLY A 48 27.29 9.81 -18.18
N ARG A 49 26.00 9.58 -18.43
CA ARG A 49 25.47 8.73 -19.51
C ARG A 49 24.37 9.47 -20.28
N ALA A 50 24.00 9.00 -21.46
CA ALA A 50 22.84 9.58 -22.15
C ALA A 50 21.53 9.27 -21.37
N PRO A 51 20.54 10.18 -21.33
CA PRO A 51 19.25 9.93 -20.68
C PRO A 51 18.56 8.63 -21.12
N ASP A 52 18.62 8.33 -22.42
CA ASP A 52 18.05 7.11 -23.00
C ASP A 52 18.73 5.83 -22.46
N ASP A 53 20.03 5.87 -22.19
CA ASP A 53 20.76 4.75 -21.59
C ASP A 53 20.35 4.53 -20.12
N VAL A 54 20.08 5.63 -19.39
CA VAL A 54 19.59 5.57 -18.01
C VAL A 54 18.18 4.98 -18.00
N HIS A 55 17.30 5.41 -18.91
CA HIS A 55 15.96 4.83 -19.05
C HIS A 55 16.02 3.34 -19.44
N ALA A 56 16.89 2.98 -20.39
CA ALA A 56 17.08 1.60 -20.81
C ALA A 56 17.54 0.70 -19.66
N GLU A 57 18.44 1.17 -18.80
CA GLU A 57 18.91 0.42 -17.62
C GLU A 57 17.77 0.18 -16.61
N VAL A 58 16.97 1.21 -16.30
CA VAL A 58 15.82 1.05 -15.40
C VAL A 58 14.78 0.09 -15.99
N ARG A 59 14.60 0.11 -17.31
CA ARG A 59 13.74 -0.84 -18.03
C ARG A 59 14.31 -2.26 -17.96
N GLU A 60 15.62 -2.44 -18.12
CA GLU A 60 16.29 -3.73 -18.03
C GLU A 60 16.20 -4.34 -16.61
N ALA A 61 16.33 -3.50 -15.57
CA ALA A 61 16.19 -3.92 -14.19
C ALA A 61 14.81 -4.51 -13.87
N THR A 62 13.79 -4.22 -14.71
CA THR A 62 12.42 -4.71 -14.55
C THR A 62 11.84 -4.36 -13.17
N LEU A 63 12.19 -3.19 -12.65
CA LEU A 63 11.71 -2.68 -11.37
C LEU A 63 10.18 -2.56 -11.39
N LEU A 64 9.48 -3.39 -10.60
CA LEU A 64 8.03 -3.37 -10.52
C LEU A 64 7.55 -2.24 -9.59
N GLY A 65 6.48 -1.54 -9.99
CA GLY A 65 5.88 -0.47 -9.21
C GLY A 65 5.45 -0.93 -7.81
N ARG A 66 5.93 -0.24 -6.78
CA ARG A 66 5.81 -0.62 -5.36
C ARG A 66 4.58 -0.04 -4.63
N GLY A 67 3.75 0.72 -5.35
CA GLY A 67 2.53 1.35 -4.81
C GLY A 67 1.27 0.51 -4.87
N GLY A 68 1.33 -0.77 -5.27
CA GLY A 68 0.13 -1.63 -5.37
C GLY A 68 0.04 -2.44 -6.65
N ALA A 69 0.11 -1.76 -7.79
CA ALA A 69 -0.24 -2.33 -9.09
C ALA A 69 0.84 -3.23 -9.71
N GLY A 70 2.09 -3.18 -9.24
CA GLY A 70 3.16 -4.04 -9.74
C GLY A 70 3.58 -3.80 -11.19
N PHE A 71 3.16 -2.70 -11.82
CA PHE A 71 3.48 -2.43 -13.22
C PHE A 71 4.98 -2.06 -13.39
N PRO A 72 5.71 -2.62 -14.38
CA PRO A 72 7.14 -2.30 -14.56
C PRO A 72 7.39 -0.81 -14.82
N ALA A 73 8.20 -0.18 -13.96
CA ALA A 73 8.42 1.26 -13.96
C ALA A 73 9.02 1.76 -15.28
N GLY A 74 10.11 1.14 -15.76
CA GLY A 74 10.74 1.53 -17.02
C GLY A 74 9.84 1.35 -18.25
N VAL A 75 8.88 0.43 -18.22
CA VAL A 75 7.85 0.32 -19.27
C VAL A 75 6.85 1.47 -19.17
N LYS A 76 6.39 1.81 -17.95
CA LYS A 76 5.44 2.92 -17.70
C LYS A 76 5.99 4.24 -18.24
N TRP A 77 7.28 4.45 -18.05
CA TRP A 77 7.98 5.65 -18.50
C TRP A 77 7.97 5.82 -20.03
N GLY A 78 7.94 4.71 -20.78
CA GLY A 78 7.87 4.73 -22.24
C GLY A 78 6.48 5.09 -22.82
N PHE A 79 5.45 5.31 -21.99
CA PHE A 79 4.12 5.67 -22.46
C PHE A 79 3.90 7.18 -22.62
N CYS A 80 4.88 8.02 -22.25
CA CYS A 80 4.79 9.45 -22.51
C CYS A 80 4.85 9.73 -24.02
N PRO A 81 3.87 10.48 -24.59
CA PRO A 81 3.85 10.77 -26.02
C PRO A 81 5.06 11.62 -26.44
N GLU A 82 5.68 11.26 -27.55
CA GLU A 82 6.80 12.01 -28.14
C GLU A 82 6.38 13.44 -28.52
N GLY A 83 7.32 14.39 -28.38
CA GLY A 83 7.11 15.78 -28.76
C GLY A 83 6.13 16.58 -27.89
N VAL A 84 5.51 15.97 -26.87
CA VAL A 84 4.60 16.67 -25.95
C VAL A 84 5.34 17.09 -24.69
N TRP A 85 5.39 18.41 -24.48
CA TRP A 85 6.07 19.07 -23.37
C TRP A 85 5.18 20.16 -22.72
N PRO A 86 5.44 20.59 -21.48
CA PRO A 86 6.36 19.96 -20.51
C PRO A 86 5.87 18.57 -20.06
N ARG A 87 6.73 17.82 -19.36
CA ARG A 87 6.41 16.54 -18.72
C ARG A 87 6.73 16.60 -17.23
N TYR A 88 5.95 15.92 -16.41
CA TYR A 88 6.07 16.02 -14.96
C TYR A 88 6.33 14.68 -14.28
N LEU A 89 7.06 14.71 -13.17
CA LEU A 89 7.10 13.64 -12.19
C LEU A 89 6.15 13.99 -11.04
N VAL A 90 5.32 13.04 -10.65
CA VAL A 90 4.54 13.09 -9.41
C VAL A 90 4.95 11.90 -8.55
N VAL A 91 5.49 12.18 -7.39
CA VAL A 91 5.85 11.17 -6.39
C VAL A 91 4.67 10.99 -5.46
N ASN A 92 4.16 9.77 -5.41
CA ASN A 92 3.08 9.37 -4.53
C ASN A 92 3.64 8.89 -3.18
N GLY A 93 3.69 9.81 -2.22
CA GLY A 93 3.95 9.57 -0.79
C GLY A 93 2.68 9.61 0.06
N ASP A 94 1.49 9.41 -0.53
CA ASP A 94 0.24 9.24 0.21
C ASP A 94 0.08 7.79 0.68
N GLU A 95 0.89 7.41 1.67
CA GLU A 95 0.83 6.09 2.29
C GLU A 95 -0.35 6.01 3.27
N SER A 96 -1.54 5.72 2.73
CA SER A 96 -2.81 5.77 3.46
C SER A 96 -3.53 4.42 3.60
N GLU A 97 -3.07 3.39 2.89
CA GLU A 97 -3.63 2.04 2.99
C GLU A 97 -3.35 1.43 4.38
N PRO A 98 -4.36 0.93 5.13
CA PRO A 98 -4.16 0.40 6.47
C PRO A 98 -3.14 -0.74 6.51
N GLY A 99 -2.28 -0.72 7.52
CA GLY A 99 -1.16 -1.67 7.66
C GLY A 99 0.08 -1.30 6.85
N THR A 100 0.03 -0.30 5.96
CA THR A 100 1.18 0.16 5.18
C THR A 100 1.92 1.28 5.94
N TYR A 101 3.22 1.09 6.18
CA TYR A 101 4.09 2.07 6.84
C TYR A 101 5.56 1.93 6.43
N LYS A 102 5.81 1.52 5.18
CA LYS A 102 7.13 1.29 4.58
C LYS A 102 7.73 2.56 3.98
N ASP A 103 6.91 3.36 3.30
CA ASP A 103 7.35 4.56 2.58
C ASP A 103 7.64 5.69 3.56
N ARG A 104 6.87 5.77 4.66
CA ARG A 104 7.19 6.64 5.79
C ARG A 104 8.64 6.49 6.23
N LEU A 105 9.13 5.26 6.35
CA LEU A 105 10.50 5.03 6.81
C LEU A 105 11.54 5.53 5.81
N LEU A 106 11.30 5.40 4.51
CA LEU A 106 12.18 5.97 3.49
C LEU A 106 12.21 7.51 3.60
N MET A 107 11.06 8.14 3.76
CA MET A 107 10.99 9.61 3.88
C MET A 107 11.55 10.14 5.22
N GLU A 108 11.36 9.40 6.31
CA GLU A 108 11.85 9.79 7.63
C GLU A 108 13.34 9.46 7.82
N ARG A 109 13.82 8.31 7.35
CA ARG A 109 15.19 7.85 7.62
C ARG A 109 16.15 8.22 6.51
N ASP A 110 15.72 8.22 5.25
CA ASP A 110 16.60 8.45 4.11
C ASP A 110 15.92 9.32 3.01
N PRO A 111 15.55 10.57 3.34
CA PRO A 111 14.98 11.50 2.37
C PRO A 111 15.92 11.78 1.18
N HIS A 112 17.25 11.74 1.38
CA HIS A 112 18.21 11.96 0.31
C HIS A 112 18.20 10.85 -0.75
N GLN A 113 18.01 9.57 -0.37
CA GLN A 113 17.80 8.49 -1.33
C GLN A 113 16.56 8.71 -2.20
N LEU A 114 15.46 9.18 -1.62
CA LEU A 114 14.25 9.50 -2.38
C LEU A 114 14.50 10.67 -3.34
N ILE A 115 15.13 11.75 -2.86
CA ILE A 115 15.46 12.93 -3.68
C ILE A 115 16.36 12.51 -4.85
N GLU A 116 17.40 11.70 -4.59
CA GLU A 116 18.29 11.16 -5.62
C GLU A 116 17.52 10.35 -6.67
N GLY A 117 16.61 9.47 -6.24
CA GLY A 117 15.75 8.71 -7.14
C GLY A 117 14.85 9.60 -8.02
N CYS A 118 14.32 10.69 -7.45
CA CYS A 118 13.54 11.66 -8.21
C CYS A 118 14.38 12.33 -9.30
N LEU A 119 15.61 12.75 -8.97
CA LEU A 119 16.52 13.38 -9.90
C LEU A 119 16.92 12.45 -11.05
N ILE A 120 17.19 11.18 -10.75
CA ILE A 120 17.49 10.15 -11.77
C ILE A 120 16.31 9.98 -12.73
N ALA A 121 15.09 9.83 -12.20
CA ALA A 121 13.89 9.69 -13.04
C ALA A 121 13.62 10.94 -13.90
N CYS A 122 13.82 12.13 -13.33
CA CYS A 122 13.69 13.39 -14.05
C CYS A 122 14.73 13.51 -15.18
N TYR A 123 15.99 13.14 -14.91
CA TYR A 123 17.05 13.14 -15.90
C TYR A 123 16.76 12.18 -17.05
N ALA A 124 16.46 10.92 -16.73
CA ALA A 124 16.22 9.85 -17.71
C ALA A 124 15.09 10.18 -18.71
N LEU A 125 14.09 10.96 -18.28
CA LEU A 125 12.88 11.25 -19.08
C LEU A 125 12.76 12.71 -19.52
N GLY A 126 13.74 13.54 -19.19
CA GLY A 126 13.72 14.98 -19.46
C GLY A 126 12.56 15.72 -18.77
N LEU A 127 12.18 15.30 -17.57
CA LEU A 127 11.02 15.87 -16.87
C LEU A 127 11.32 17.30 -16.40
N SER A 128 10.37 18.21 -16.63
CA SER A 128 10.55 19.64 -16.39
C SER A 128 10.43 20.01 -14.91
N GLN A 129 9.67 19.23 -14.13
CA GLN A 129 9.46 19.46 -12.70
C GLN A 129 9.03 18.17 -12.01
N CYS A 130 9.40 18.06 -10.73
CA CYS A 130 8.96 17.00 -9.83
C CYS A 130 8.04 17.57 -8.73
N PHE A 131 6.95 16.87 -8.45
CA PHE A 131 6.05 17.16 -7.35
C PHE A 131 6.06 15.98 -6.38
N LEU A 132 6.48 16.23 -5.15
CA LEU A 132 6.51 15.25 -4.08
C LEU A 132 5.30 15.45 -3.17
N TYR A 133 4.28 14.60 -3.33
CA TYR A 133 3.05 14.68 -2.53
C TYR A 133 3.17 13.75 -1.31
N VAL A 134 3.11 14.30 -0.10
CA VAL A 134 3.22 13.55 1.16
C VAL A 134 1.98 13.80 2.00
N ARG A 135 1.34 12.74 2.51
CA ARG A 135 0.13 12.87 3.34
C ARG A 135 0.35 13.76 4.57
N GLY A 136 -0.70 14.47 4.97
CA GLY A 136 -0.64 15.50 6.02
C GLY A 136 -0.30 14.99 7.43
N GLU A 137 -0.50 13.69 7.67
CA GLU A 137 -0.30 13.06 8.97
C GLU A 137 1.14 12.62 9.23
N MET A 138 2.03 12.76 8.25
CA MET A 138 3.44 12.40 8.35
C MET A 138 4.33 13.63 8.58
N ALA A 139 4.06 14.37 9.65
CA ALA A 139 4.76 15.63 9.96
C ALA A 139 6.29 15.46 9.99
N LEU A 140 6.80 14.42 10.65
CA LEU A 140 8.25 14.17 10.72
C LEU A 140 8.87 13.91 9.33
N ALA A 141 8.18 13.13 8.49
CA ALA A 141 8.63 12.86 7.13
C ALA A 141 8.68 14.16 6.31
N GLN A 142 7.65 15.00 6.42
CA GLN A 142 7.57 16.29 5.72
C GLN A 142 8.67 17.25 6.18
N GLU A 143 8.91 17.38 7.49
CA GLU A 143 9.97 18.23 8.05
C GLU A 143 11.36 17.77 7.59
N ARG A 144 11.62 16.46 7.62
CA ARG A 144 12.90 15.89 7.18
C ARG A 144 13.11 16.03 5.68
N LEU A 145 12.07 15.80 4.86
CA LEU A 145 12.13 16.02 3.42
C LEU A 145 12.34 17.49 3.08
N ALA A 146 11.66 18.42 3.75
CA ALA A 146 11.87 19.85 3.54
C ALA A 146 13.31 20.26 3.88
N THR A 147 13.84 19.76 4.99
CA THR A 147 15.25 19.99 5.39
C THR A 147 16.21 19.42 4.36
N ALA A 148 16.06 18.15 4.00
CA ALA A 148 16.92 17.47 3.02
C ALA A 148 16.86 18.12 1.62
N LEU A 149 15.69 18.62 1.21
CA LEU A 149 15.55 19.41 -0.02
C LEU A 149 16.34 20.71 0.08
N ASN A 150 16.19 21.48 1.16
CA ASN A 150 16.96 22.71 1.36
C ASN A 150 18.47 22.45 1.32
N ASP A 151 18.93 21.39 2.00
CA ASP A 151 20.33 20.98 2.00
C ASP A 151 20.80 20.59 0.60
N ALA A 152 19.99 19.83 -0.14
CA ALA A 152 20.29 19.41 -1.51
C ALA A 152 20.31 20.59 -2.50
N TYR A 153 19.43 21.58 -2.35
CA TYR A 153 19.47 22.84 -3.10
C TYR A 153 20.74 23.64 -2.78
N ALA A 154 21.09 23.77 -1.50
CA ALA A 154 22.30 24.49 -1.07
C ALA A 154 23.60 23.83 -1.56
N ALA A 155 23.61 22.50 -1.65
CA ALA A 155 24.76 21.72 -2.11
C ALA A 155 24.82 21.52 -3.64
N GLY A 156 23.85 22.06 -4.41
CA GLY A 156 23.84 21.96 -5.87
C GLY A 156 23.38 20.61 -6.44
N TYR A 157 22.70 19.80 -5.63
CA TYR A 157 22.09 18.54 -6.09
C TYR A 157 20.69 18.72 -6.68
N VAL A 158 19.99 19.82 -6.37
CA VAL A 158 18.66 20.15 -6.90
C VAL A 158 18.65 21.59 -7.41
N GLY A 159 17.82 21.88 -8.40
CA GLY A 159 17.65 23.21 -8.97
C GLY A 159 18.41 23.38 -10.27
N ARG A 160 19.19 24.46 -10.38
CA ARG A 160 19.93 24.79 -11.61
C ARG A 160 21.28 24.08 -11.64
N ASN A 161 21.65 23.60 -12.82
CA ASN A 161 22.94 23.01 -13.11
C ASN A 161 23.31 21.92 -12.09
N VAL A 162 22.42 20.95 -11.92
CA VAL A 162 22.55 19.87 -10.94
C VAL A 162 23.91 19.19 -11.13
N CYS A 163 24.69 19.09 -10.04
CA CYS A 163 26.06 18.56 -10.06
C CYS A 163 26.97 19.21 -11.12
N ASP A 164 26.83 20.53 -11.34
CA ASP A 164 27.57 21.33 -12.33
C ASP A 164 27.35 20.89 -13.80
N THR A 165 26.24 20.22 -14.08
CA THR A 165 25.83 19.83 -15.45
C THR A 165 24.92 20.88 -16.09
N ASP A 166 24.43 20.64 -17.31
CA ASP A 166 23.37 21.42 -17.95
C ASP A 166 21.94 20.99 -17.53
N PHE A 167 21.82 19.86 -16.82
CA PHE A 167 20.55 19.38 -16.30
C PHE A 167 20.07 20.26 -15.14
N SER A 168 18.78 20.61 -15.17
CA SER A 168 18.14 21.40 -14.13
C SER A 168 16.72 20.88 -13.88
N VAL A 169 16.34 20.74 -12.62
CA VAL A 169 14.98 20.36 -12.23
C VAL A 169 14.66 20.85 -10.83
N ASP A 170 13.44 21.34 -10.64
CA ASP A 170 12.90 21.72 -9.34
C ASP A 170 12.03 20.62 -8.75
N ILE A 171 12.09 20.47 -7.42
CA ILE A 171 11.24 19.57 -6.66
C ILE A 171 10.33 20.39 -5.74
N THR A 172 9.03 20.27 -5.94
CA THR A 172 8.01 20.91 -5.10
C THR A 172 7.45 19.90 -4.11
N LEU A 173 7.70 20.11 -2.81
CA LEU A 173 7.05 19.36 -1.74
C LEU A 173 5.62 19.88 -1.54
N HIS A 174 4.64 18.98 -1.58
CA HIS A 174 3.22 19.27 -1.40
C HIS A 174 2.65 18.47 -0.23
N TRP A 175 1.92 19.15 0.65
CA TRP A 175 1.35 18.56 1.85
C TRP A 175 -0.09 18.13 1.58
N GLY A 176 -0.39 16.85 1.81
CA GLY A 176 -1.76 16.34 1.75
C GLY A 176 -2.60 16.76 2.95
N ALA A 177 -3.90 16.46 2.88
CA ALA A 177 -4.89 16.85 3.90
C ALA A 177 -5.72 15.67 4.44
N GLY A 178 -5.14 14.46 4.43
CA GLY A 178 -5.69 13.28 5.12
C GLY A 178 -6.91 12.65 4.46
N ALA A 179 -6.77 12.24 3.20
CA ALA A 179 -7.81 11.51 2.47
C ALA A 179 -7.19 10.33 1.72
N TYR A 180 -7.52 9.09 2.09
CA TYR A 180 -6.93 7.88 1.51
C TYR A 180 -7.07 7.81 -0.02
N ILE A 181 -8.20 8.29 -0.55
CA ILE A 181 -8.47 8.23 -1.98
C ILE A 181 -7.41 8.98 -2.82
N VAL A 182 -6.70 9.96 -2.25
CA VAL A 182 -5.65 10.70 -2.97
C VAL A 182 -4.36 9.90 -3.12
N GLY A 183 -4.27 8.68 -2.58
CA GLY A 183 -3.28 7.69 -2.97
C GLY A 183 -3.54 7.08 -4.36
N GLU A 184 -4.75 7.19 -4.91
CA GLU A 184 -5.01 6.82 -6.31
C GLU A 184 -4.39 7.85 -7.26
N GLU A 185 -3.63 7.39 -8.25
CA GLU A 185 -2.75 8.27 -9.05
C GLU A 185 -3.45 9.44 -9.75
N THR A 186 -4.72 9.32 -10.14
CA THR A 186 -5.48 10.42 -10.77
C THR A 186 -6.17 11.31 -9.75
N ALA A 187 -6.62 10.76 -8.62
CA ALA A 187 -7.12 11.56 -7.50
C ALA A 187 -6.01 12.41 -6.86
N LEU A 188 -4.79 11.87 -6.79
CA LEU A 188 -3.59 12.60 -6.36
C LEU A 188 -3.37 13.83 -7.24
N ILE A 189 -3.41 13.65 -8.56
CA ILE A 189 -3.27 14.75 -9.52
C ILE A 189 -4.37 15.80 -9.32
N GLU A 190 -5.62 15.39 -9.15
CA GLU A 190 -6.72 16.34 -8.84
C GLU A 190 -6.46 17.12 -7.55
N SER A 191 -6.01 16.45 -6.49
CA SER A 191 -5.65 17.08 -5.21
C SER A 191 -4.54 18.12 -5.40
N LEU A 192 -3.50 17.76 -6.16
CA LEU A 192 -2.34 18.61 -6.43
C LEU A 192 -2.70 19.84 -7.28
N GLU A 193 -3.69 19.72 -8.17
CA GLU A 193 -4.25 20.83 -8.95
C GLU A 193 -5.16 21.75 -8.12
N GLY A 194 -5.39 21.46 -6.84
CA GLY A 194 -6.26 22.23 -5.95
C GLY A 194 -7.74 21.87 -6.08
N ASN A 195 -8.08 20.77 -6.76
CA ASN A 195 -9.43 20.25 -6.84
C ASN A 195 -9.73 19.27 -5.69
N ARG A 196 -10.98 18.82 -5.61
CA ARG A 196 -11.32 17.67 -4.76
C ARG A 196 -10.65 16.42 -5.31
N GLY A 197 -9.98 15.64 -4.47
CA GLY A 197 -9.30 14.38 -4.82
C GLY A 197 -10.23 13.26 -5.29
N MET A 198 -10.87 13.44 -6.44
CA MET A 198 -11.80 12.51 -7.04
C MET A 198 -11.17 11.89 -8.30
N PRO A 199 -11.02 10.55 -8.39
CA PRO A 199 -10.36 9.92 -9.53
C PRO A 199 -10.93 10.33 -10.89
N ARG A 200 -10.04 10.46 -11.88
CA ARG A 200 -10.40 10.70 -13.29
C ARG A 200 -10.76 9.38 -13.96
N LEU A 201 -11.69 9.42 -14.91
CA LEU A 201 -12.10 8.22 -15.65
C LEU A 201 -11.01 7.77 -16.62
N LYS A 202 -10.57 6.52 -16.53
CA LYS A 202 -9.65 5.91 -17.50
C LYS A 202 -10.47 5.05 -18.47
N PRO A 203 -10.41 5.23 -19.81
CA PRO A 203 -9.80 6.32 -20.60
C PRO A 203 -10.63 7.63 -20.59
N PRO A 204 -10.08 8.79 -21.01
CA PRO A 204 -8.74 9.01 -21.62
C PRO A 204 -7.63 9.44 -20.64
N TYR A 205 -7.92 9.57 -19.34
CA TYR A 205 -7.00 10.15 -18.35
C TYR A 205 -5.96 9.15 -17.81
N PHE A 206 -5.18 8.55 -18.70
CA PHE A 206 -3.96 7.87 -18.29
C PHE A 206 -2.89 8.94 -18.01
N PRO A 207 -2.30 9.02 -16.80
CA PRO A 207 -1.40 10.11 -16.44
C PRO A 207 -0.24 10.29 -17.42
N ALA A 208 0.32 9.20 -17.93
CA ALA A 208 1.42 9.22 -18.90
C ALA A 208 1.07 9.98 -20.20
N ALA A 209 -0.22 10.05 -20.56
CA ALA A 209 -0.70 10.83 -21.71
C ALA A 209 -1.30 12.18 -21.29
N ILE A 210 -2.25 12.16 -20.35
CA ILE A 210 -3.00 13.34 -19.87
C ILE A 210 -3.07 13.28 -18.34
N GLY A 211 -2.09 13.90 -17.69
CA GLY A 211 -1.96 13.95 -16.24
C GLY A 211 -2.07 15.38 -15.70
N LEU A 212 -1.09 15.78 -14.88
CA LEU A 212 -1.04 17.07 -14.21
C LEU A 212 -1.04 18.22 -15.21
N TYR A 213 -1.95 19.17 -15.01
CA TYR A 213 -2.19 20.32 -15.89
C TYR A 213 -2.44 19.94 -17.36
N GLY A 214 -3.02 18.74 -17.58
CA GLY A 214 -3.27 18.20 -18.91
C GLY A 214 -2.00 17.80 -19.66
N LYS A 215 -0.86 17.63 -18.98
CA LYS A 215 0.43 17.26 -19.57
C LYS A 215 0.83 15.83 -19.22
N PRO A 216 1.69 15.18 -20.04
CA PRO A 216 2.23 13.86 -19.72
C PRO A 216 2.87 13.86 -18.33
N THR A 217 2.42 12.95 -17.48
CA THR A 217 2.83 12.87 -16.08
C THR A 217 3.11 11.43 -15.69
N ILE A 218 4.31 11.21 -15.18
CA ILE A 218 4.67 9.93 -14.57
C ILE A 218 4.34 10.00 -13.09
N VAL A 219 3.52 9.06 -12.61
CA VAL A 219 3.24 8.90 -11.18
C VAL A 219 3.98 7.66 -10.68
N ASN A 220 4.88 7.81 -9.71
CA ASN A 220 5.61 6.69 -9.09
C ASN A 220 5.53 6.77 -7.56
N ASN A 221 5.53 5.60 -6.92
CA ASN A 221 5.57 5.47 -5.46
C ASN A 221 6.99 5.74 -4.92
N VAL A 222 7.08 6.19 -3.67
CA VAL A 222 8.33 6.47 -2.94
C VAL A 222 9.32 5.30 -3.03
N GLU A 223 8.93 4.08 -2.66
CA GLU A 223 9.83 2.91 -2.71
C GLU A 223 10.33 2.62 -4.13
N THR A 224 9.50 2.86 -5.16
CA THR A 224 9.94 2.69 -6.56
C THR A 224 11.08 3.64 -6.90
N LEU A 225 10.98 4.92 -6.54
CA LEU A 225 12.04 5.88 -6.84
C LEU A 225 13.29 5.64 -5.98
N ALA A 226 13.12 5.21 -4.72
CA ALA A 226 14.23 4.92 -3.81
C ALA A 226 15.12 3.74 -4.27
N ASN A 227 14.64 2.88 -5.16
CA ASN A 227 15.45 1.82 -5.78
C ASN A 227 16.44 2.34 -6.82
N LEU A 228 16.16 3.49 -7.44
CA LEU A 228 16.93 3.98 -8.60
C LEU A 228 18.40 4.27 -8.26
N PRO A 229 18.75 4.94 -7.14
CA PRO A 229 20.16 5.18 -6.79
C PRO A 229 20.99 3.90 -6.79
N TRP A 230 20.48 2.83 -6.17
CA TRP A 230 21.18 1.56 -6.09
C TRP A 230 21.34 0.91 -7.47
N ILE A 231 20.28 0.92 -8.30
CA ILE A 231 20.31 0.37 -9.66
C ILE A 231 21.34 1.10 -10.52
N LEU A 232 21.43 2.43 -10.44
CA LEU A 232 22.34 3.21 -11.28
C LEU A 232 23.80 3.18 -10.79
N GLU A 233 24.02 2.80 -9.54
CA GLU A 233 25.36 2.53 -9.00
C GLU A 233 25.86 1.13 -9.36
N HIS A 234 25.02 0.10 -9.24
CA HIS A 234 25.43 -1.31 -9.34
C HIS A 234 25.07 -2.00 -10.66
N GLY A 235 24.15 -1.40 -11.41
CA GLY A 235 23.65 -1.89 -12.69
C GLY A 235 22.45 -2.84 -12.58
N ALA A 236 21.68 -2.92 -13.66
CA ALA A 236 20.48 -3.75 -13.78
C ALA A 236 20.76 -5.25 -13.58
N ALA A 237 21.92 -5.73 -14.01
CA ALA A 237 22.32 -7.12 -13.84
C ALA A 237 22.49 -7.50 -12.35
N ALA A 238 23.09 -6.62 -11.55
CA ALA A 238 23.23 -6.82 -10.11
C ALA A 238 21.86 -6.76 -9.41
N TYR A 239 20.98 -5.87 -9.84
CA TYR A 239 19.62 -5.77 -9.30
C TYR A 239 18.81 -7.05 -9.54
N LYS A 240 18.88 -7.60 -10.76
CA LYS A 240 18.28 -8.89 -11.13
C LYS A 240 18.91 -10.11 -10.43
N GLY A 241 20.06 -9.93 -9.78
CA GLY A 241 20.67 -10.96 -8.94
C GLY A 241 19.91 -11.21 -7.64
N TYR A 242 18.99 -10.32 -7.28
CA TYR A 242 18.08 -10.47 -6.15
C TYR A 242 16.67 -10.80 -6.64
N GLY A 243 15.90 -11.52 -5.81
CA GLY A 243 14.50 -11.85 -6.10
C GLY A 243 14.33 -12.94 -7.16
N SER A 244 13.08 -13.24 -7.50
CA SER A 244 12.74 -14.22 -8.53
C SER A 244 12.90 -13.66 -9.94
N GLU A 245 12.99 -14.54 -10.95
CA GLU A 245 13.03 -14.13 -12.36
C GLU A 245 11.82 -13.25 -12.74
N ALA A 246 10.65 -13.54 -12.17
CA ALA A 246 9.42 -12.80 -12.43
C ALA A 246 9.30 -11.51 -11.60
N SER A 247 10.03 -11.41 -10.49
CA SER A 247 9.99 -10.29 -9.55
C SER A 247 11.38 -9.88 -9.07
N PRO A 248 12.22 -9.32 -9.96
CA PRO A 248 13.61 -8.99 -9.61
C PRO A 248 13.70 -7.87 -8.56
N GLY A 249 14.74 -7.98 -7.74
CA GLY A 249 15.11 -7.04 -6.69
C GLY A 249 14.50 -7.34 -5.33
N THR A 250 14.60 -6.35 -4.45
CA THR A 250 14.05 -6.40 -3.10
C THR A 250 12.73 -5.64 -3.00
N ARG A 251 12.04 -5.87 -1.90
CA ARG A 251 10.81 -5.16 -1.54
C ARG A 251 10.70 -4.97 -0.03
N LEU A 252 10.15 -3.84 0.38
CA LEU A 252 9.79 -3.60 1.77
C LEU A 252 8.40 -4.18 2.05
N PHE A 253 8.31 -5.05 3.06
CA PHE A 253 7.05 -5.53 3.61
C PHE A 253 6.84 -5.00 5.02
N ALA A 254 5.66 -4.42 5.27
CA ALA A 254 5.24 -3.90 6.56
C ALA A 254 4.32 -4.91 7.25
N ILE A 255 4.74 -5.50 8.38
CA ILE A 255 4.01 -6.57 9.08
C ILE A 255 3.51 -6.06 10.43
N SER A 256 2.20 -6.09 10.59
CA SER A 256 1.48 -5.68 11.79
C SER A 256 0.54 -6.79 12.28
N GLY A 257 -0.12 -6.55 13.42
CA GLY A 257 -1.07 -7.49 14.01
C GLY A 257 -0.41 -8.46 14.99
N HIS A 258 -0.84 -9.71 14.99
CA HIS A 258 -0.59 -10.68 16.06
C HIS A 258 0.71 -11.48 15.85
N VAL A 259 1.81 -10.79 15.54
CA VAL A 259 3.16 -11.39 15.47
C VAL A 259 4.02 -10.98 16.66
N VAL A 260 5.06 -11.78 16.98
CA VAL A 260 5.98 -11.47 18.08
C VAL A 260 6.79 -10.20 17.81
N ARG A 261 7.25 -10.02 16.57
CA ARG A 261 8.07 -8.86 16.16
C ARG A 261 7.50 -8.17 14.91
N PRO A 262 6.49 -7.29 15.06
CA PRO A 262 6.02 -6.48 13.95
C PRO A 262 7.11 -5.50 13.50
N GLY A 263 7.06 -5.06 12.24
CA GLY A 263 8.06 -4.15 11.69
C GLY A 263 8.03 -4.07 10.17
N VAL A 264 8.95 -3.30 9.61
CA VAL A 264 9.24 -3.29 8.17
C VAL A 264 10.51 -4.07 7.91
N TYR A 265 10.44 -5.01 6.98
CA TYR A 265 11.54 -5.88 6.57
C TYR A 265 11.81 -5.71 5.07
N GLU A 266 13.08 -5.58 4.71
CA GLU A 266 13.53 -5.68 3.32
C GLU A 266 13.82 -7.14 2.98
N VAL A 267 13.18 -7.67 1.94
CA VAL A 267 13.31 -9.08 1.54
C VAL A 267 13.46 -9.20 0.03
N GLU A 268 14.01 -10.34 -0.42
CA GLU A 268 14.05 -10.71 -1.82
C GLU A 268 12.65 -11.06 -2.33
N GLN A 269 12.17 -10.31 -3.32
CA GLN A 269 10.81 -10.47 -3.81
C GLN A 269 10.66 -11.79 -4.58
N GLY A 270 9.59 -12.55 -4.31
CA GLY A 270 9.33 -13.84 -4.95
C GLY A 270 10.21 -15.01 -4.48
N VAL A 271 11.19 -14.78 -3.61
CA VAL A 271 12.00 -15.85 -2.98
C VAL A 271 11.52 -16.14 -1.56
N THR A 272 11.30 -15.09 -0.76
CA THR A 272 10.76 -15.22 0.60
C THR A 272 9.29 -15.63 0.55
N THR A 273 8.86 -16.54 1.43
CA THR A 273 7.45 -16.94 1.60
C THR A 273 6.77 -16.19 2.75
N PHE A 274 5.44 -16.26 2.86
CA PHE A 274 4.73 -15.76 4.05
C PHE A 274 5.17 -16.49 5.32
N ARG A 275 5.45 -17.81 5.23
CA ARG A 275 5.94 -18.62 6.36
C ARG A 275 7.28 -18.10 6.86
N ASP A 276 8.23 -17.86 5.96
CA ASP A 276 9.53 -17.30 6.31
C ASP A 276 9.35 -15.98 7.04
N LEU A 277 8.53 -15.07 6.49
CA LEU A 277 8.33 -13.75 7.04
C LEU A 277 7.65 -13.77 8.42
N PHE A 278 6.66 -14.64 8.62
CA PHE A 278 5.89 -14.69 9.86
C PHE A 278 6.58 -15.50 10.96
N TYR A 279 7.25 -16.61 10.62
CA TYR A 279 7.79 -17.55 11.59
C TYR A 279 9.32 -17.56 11.68
N GLY A 280 10.03 -17.01 10.69
CA GLY A 280 11.48 -17.02 10.68
C GLY A 280 12.12 -16.18 11.79
N ASP A 281 13.23 -16.69 12.33
CA ASP A 281 14.00 -16.05 13.41
C ASP A 281 14.55 -14.67 13.01
N ASN A 282 14.85 -14.51 11.72
CA ASN A 282 15.31 -13.27 11.10
C ASN A 282 14.18 -12.24 10.92
N PHE A 283 12.92 -12.65 11.06
CA PHE A 283 11.73 -11.83 10.76
C PHE A 283 10.79 -11.72 11.96
N CYS A 284 9.52 -12.11 11.83
CA CYS A 284 8.51 -11.84 12.85
C CYS A 284 8.55 -12.78 14.06
N ARG A 285 9.30 -13.90 14.01
CA ARG A 285 9.51 -14.84 15.13
C ARG A 285 8.24 -15.51 15.66
N GLY A 286 7.28 -15.75 14.77
CA GLY A 286 6.05 -16.46 15.05
C GLY A 286 4.89 -15.55 15.45
N ILE A 287 3.78 -16.20 15.79
CA ILE A 287 2.54 -15.57 16.26
C ILE A 287 2.69 -15.27 17.75
N ARG A 288 2.23 -14.09 18.17
CA ARG A 288 2.36 -13.64 19.57
C ARG A 288 1.67 -14.63 20.53
N ASP A 289 2.17 -14.67 21.76
CA ASP A 289 1.63 -15.48 22.86
C ASP A 289 1.57 -17.00 22.59
N GLY A 290 2.24 -17.49 21.53
CA GLY A 290 2.17 -18.88 21.12
C GLY A 290 0.83 -19.28 20.51
N ASN A 291 0.03 -18.32 20.07
CA ASN A 291 -1.29 -18.55 19.47
C ASN A 291 -1.19 -19.14 18.06
N ASP A 292 -2.26 -19.80 17.63
CA ASP A 292 -2.41 -20.22 16.23
C ASP A 292 -2.84 -19.07 15.31
N LEU A 293 -2.35 -19.11 14.06
CA LEU A 293 -2.78 -18.20 13.00
C LEU A 293 -4.25 -18.48 12.63
N LYS A 294 -5.07 -17.42 12.56
CA LYS A 294 -6.47 -17.52 12.12
C LYS A 294 -6.65 -17.09 10.66
N ALA A 295 -6.06 -15.94 10.31
CA ALA A 295 -6.11 -15.37 8.98
C ALA A 295 -5.04 -14.28 8.84
N PHE A 296 -4.75 -13.85 7.62
CA PHE A 296 -3.94 -12.67 7.38
C PHE A 296 -4.36 -11.94 6.11
N ILE A 297 -4.07 -10.65 6.07
CA ILE A 297 -4.24 -9.81 4.87
C ILE A 297 -2.86 -9.71 4.20
N PRO A 298 -2.67 -10.18 2.95
CA PRO A 298 -1.32 -10.38 2.38
C PRO A 298 -0.70 -9.15 1.70
N GLY A 299 -1.45 -8.08 1.43
CA GLY A 299 -0.96 -6.95 0.63
C GLY A 299 -1.41 -5.54 1.00
N GLY A 300 -2.33 -5.40 1.94
CA GLY A 300 -3.02 -4.16 2.32
C GLY A 300 -4.49 -4.43 2.55
N ALA A 301 -5.21 -3.56 3.25
CA ALA A 301 -6.62 -3.76 3.60
C ALA A 301 -7.55 -4.13 2.42
N SER A 302 -7.18 -3.72 1.20
CA SER A 302 -7.86 -4.01 -0.06
C SER A 302 -7.72 -5.48 -0.53
N ALA A 303 -6.78 -6.23 0.02
CA ALA A 303 -6.49 -7.59 -0.41
C ALA A 303 -7.48 -8.60 0.21
N PRO A 304 -8.01 -9.56 -0.56
CA PRO A 304 -8.69 -10.74 -0.01
C PRO A 304 -7.83 -11.47 1.03
N TRP A 305 -8.46 -12.06 2.04
CA TRP A 305 -7.71 -12.64 3.15
C TRP A 305 -7.22 -14.04 2.82
N PHE A 306 -6.08 -14.39 3.39
CA PHE A 306 -5.45 -15.69 3.33
C PHE A 306 -5.45 -16.38 4.68
N PHE A 307 -5.19 -17.68 4.63
CA PHE A 307 -5.23 -18.59 5.77
C PHE A 307 -3.94 -19.42 5.80
N GLU A 308 -3.84 -20.32 6.78
CA GLU A 308 -2.65 -21.15 7.00
C GLU A 308 -2.18 -21.88 5.75
N GLU A 309 -3.11 -22.31 4.89
CA GLU A 309 -2.84 -23.03 3.65
C GLU A 309 -2.07 -22.21 2.61
N GLN A 310 -2.00 -20.87 2.74
CA GLN A 310 -1.27 -19.99 1.84
C GLN A 310 0.10 -19.56 2.39
N LEU A 311 0.52 -20.04 3.56
CA LEU A 311 1.79 -19.61 4.17
C LEU A 311 3.03 -19.92 3.31
N ASP A 312 3.00 -21.04 2.58
CA ASP A 312 4.14 -21.48 1.77
C ASP A 312 4.18 -20.83 0.39
N LEU A 313 3.26 -19.92 0.07
CA LEU A 313 3.32 -19.15 -1.17
C LEU A 313 4.49 -18.16 -1.12
N PRO A 314 5.28 -18.06 -2.22
CA PRO A 314 6.27 -17.00 -2.34
C PRO A 314 5.57 -15.64 -2.37
N LEU A 315 6.29 -14.60 -1.95
CA LEU A 315 5.87 -13.21 -2.05
C LEU A 315 5.98 -12.71 -3.51
N GLU A 316 5.28 -13.40 -4.41
CA GLU A 316 5.19 -13.15 -5.85
C GLU A 316 3.74 -12.83 -6.26
N ALA A 317 3.56 -11.74 -7.03
CA ALA A 317 2.22 -11.22 -7.35
C ALA A 317 1.41 -12.19 -8.21
N ARG A 318 2.06 -12.97 -9.09
CA ARG A 318 1.41 -13.96 -9.95
C ARG A 318 0.82 -15.10 -9.13
N ASP A 319 1.60 -15.67 -8.22
CA ASP A 319 1.18 -16.82 -7.41
C ASP A 319 0.10 -16.42 -6.40
N VAL A 320 0.30 -15.28 -5.73
CA VAL A 320 -0.70 -14.71 -4.82
C VAL A 320 -2.00 -14.34 -5.56
N GLY A 321 -1.88 -13.80 -6.77
CA GLY A 321 -2.99 -13.52 -7.67
C GLY A 321 -3.80 -14.75 -8.02
N ALA A 322 -3.10 -15.82 -8.43
CA ALA A 322 -3.72 -17.11 -8.76
C ALA A 322 -4.38 -17.77 -7.55
N ALA A 323 -3.82 -17.60 -6.34
CA ALA A 323 -4.38 -18.07 -5.09
C ALA A 323 -5.57 -17.23 -4.57
N GLY A 324 -5.96 -16.17 -5.29
CA GLY A 324 -7.17 -15.41 -5.02
C GLY A 324 -7.00 -14.19 -4.12
N SER A 325 -5.79 -13.64 -4.03
CA SER A 325 -5.53 -12.36 -3.37
C SER A 325 -4.51 -11.50 -4.13
N MET A 326 -3.94 -10.48 -3.49
CA MET A 326 -2.94 -9.57 -4.05
C MET A 326 -1.91 -9.16 -3.00
N LEU A 327 -0.67 -8.90 -3.44
CA LEU A 327 0.40 -8.36 -2.56
C LEU A 327 0.34 -6.84 -2.36
N GLY A 328 -0.54 -6.14 -3.08
CA GLY A 328 -0.84 -4.73 -2.87
C GLY A 328 0.39 -3.85 -2.62
N SER A 329 0.34 -3.03 -1.57
CA SER A 329 1.41 -2.15 -1.12
C SER A 329 2.50 -2.89 -0.33
N GLY A 330 2.41 -4.21 -0.14
CA GLY A 330 3.35 -4.96 0.71
C GLY A 330 3.05 -4.81 2.21
N ALA A 331 1.81 -4.48 2.56
CA ALA A 331 1.35 -4.42 3.94
C ALA A 331 0.67 -5.72 4.35
N MET A 332 1.06 -6.28 5.49
CA MET A 332 0.48 -7.49 6.02
C MET A 332 -0.09 -7.28 7.41
N VAL A 333 -1.33 -7.76 7.61
CA VAL A 333 -2.01 -7.72 8.91
C VAL A 333 -2.29 -9.16 9.32
N VAL A 334 -1.57 -9.63 10.35
CA VAL A 334 -1.66 -11.00 10.85
C VAL A 334 -2.69 -11.07 11.98
N MET A 335 -3.61 -12.03 11.91
CA MET A 335 -4.68 -12.24 12.88
C MET A 335 -4.58 -13.65 13.47
N ASP A 336 -4.41 -13.75 14.79
CA ASP A 336 -4.42 -15.02 15.54
C ASP A 336 -5.85 -15.48 15.91
N HIS A 337 -5.97 -16.67 16.51
CA HIS A 337 -7.24 -17.29 16.88
C HIS A 337 -8.13 -16.45 17.81
N THR A 338 -7.56 -15.48 18.53
CA THR A 338 -8.31 -14.59 19.43
C THR A 338 -9.09 -13.50 18.69
N THR A 339 -8.87 -13.37 17.38
CA THR A 339 -9.48 -12.32 16.57
C THR A 339 -10.97 -12.57 16.31
N ASP A 340 -11.79 -11.57 16.66
CA ASP A 340 -13.18 -11.47 16.24
C ASP A 340 -13.26 -11.10 14.75
N ILE A 341 -13.57 -12.08 13.89
CA ILE A 341 -13.56 -11.90 12.43
C ILE A 341 -14.64 -10.94 11.96
N VAL A 342 -15.83 -10.97 12.57
CA VAL A 342 -16.93 -10.08 12.19
C VAL A 342 -16.54 -8.64 12.48
N LYS A 343 -15.87 -8.39 13.61
CA LYS A 343 -15.35 -7.07 13.97
C LYS A 343 -14.18 -6.65 13.08
N ALA A 344 -13.28 -7.55 12.73
CA ALA A 344 -12.20 -7.27 11.78
C ALA A 344 -12.76 -6.88 10.41
N CYS A 345 -13.76 -7.61 9.91
CA CYS A 345 -14.46 -7.33 8.66
C CYS A 345 -15.11 -5.93 8.71
N LEU A 346 -15.88 -5.61 9.76
CA LEU A 346 -16.45 -4.27 9.93
C LEU A 346 -15.37 -3.19 9.94
N ARG A 347 -14.23 -3.39 10.60
CA ARG A 347 -13.18 -2.37 10.67
C ARG A 347 -12.64 -2.02 9.29
N VAL A 348 -12.43 -3.01 8.43
CA VAL A 348 -11.95 -2.80 7.05
C VAL A 348 -13.04 -2.15 6.19
N VAL A 349 -14.27 -2.64 6.24
CA VAL A 349 -15.40 -2.05 5.48
C VAL A 349 -15.64 -0.60 5.90
N ARG A 350 -15.66 -0.33 7.20
CA ARG A 350 -15.83 1.02 7.75
C ARG A 350 -14.74 1.95 7.22
N PHE A 351 -13.50 1.51 7.14
CA PHE A 351 -12.42 2.33 6.55
C PHE A 351 -12.78 2.76 5.12
N PHE A 352 -13.12 1.81 4.25
CA PHE A 352 -13.47 2.14 2.85
C PHE A 352 -14.77 2.96 2.73
N ALA A 353 -15.74 2.76 3.62
CA ALA A 353 -16.94 3.59 3.68
C ALA A 353 -16.62 5.05 4.02
N ARG A 354 -15.70 5.30 4.96
CA ARG A 354 -15.29 6.65 5.37
C ARG A 354 -14.38 7.33 4.37
N GLU A 355 -13.59 6.55 3.63
CA GLU A 355 -12.63 7.05 2.65
C GLU A 355 -13.16 7.13 1.22
N SER A 356 -14.43 6.74 1.00
CA SER A 356 -15.08 6.91 -0.30
C SER A 356 -15.14 8.39 -0.69
N CYS A 357 -14.60 8.75 -1.86
CA CYS A 357 -14.74 10.11 -2.39
C CYS A 357 -16.19 10.47 -2.75
N GLY A 358 -17.10 9.49 -2.80
CA GLY A 358 -18.51 9.70 -3.08
C GLY A 358 -18.86 9.90 -4.56
N LYS A 359 -17.93 9.68 -5.51
CA LYS A 359 -18.21 9.89 -6.95
C LYS A 359 -19.13 8.82 -7.57
N CYS A 360 -18.89 7.55 -7.27
CA CYS A 360 -19.65 6.43 -7.84
C CYS A 360 -20.80 6.06 -6.90
N SER A 361 -22.04 6.02 -7.39
CA SER A 361 -23.20 5.56 -6.59
C SER A 361 -23.02 4.16 -5.97
N PRO A 362 -22.58 3.10 -6.71
CA PRO A 362 -22.40 1.78 -6.09
C PRO A 362 -21.41 1.81 -4.92
N CYS A 363 -20.29 2.54 -5.04
CA CYS A 363 -19.35 2.70 -3.94
C CYS A 363 -19.94 3.55 -2.80
N ARG A 364 -20.43 4.76 -3.07
CA ARG A 364 -20.91 5.69 -2.04
C ARG A 364 -22.04 5.11 -1.18
N GLU A 365 -23.04 4.53 -1.85
CA GLU A 365 -24.21 3.97 -1.17
C GLU A 365 -23.93 2.55 -0.67
N GLY A 366 -23.27 1.72 -1.47
CA GLY A 366 -23.02 0.31 -1.16
C GLY A 366 -22.11 0.12 0.06
N THR A 367 -20.95 0.78 0.12
CA THR A 367 -20.06 0.64 1.29
C THR A 367 -20.70 1.16 2.58
N SER A 368 -21.52 2.21 2.47
CA SER A 368 -22.32 2.73 3.59
C SER A 368 -23.38 1.73 4.07
N TRP A 369 -23.96 0.93 3.18
CA TRP A 369 -24.87 -0.15 3.55
C TRP A 369 -24.13 -1.34 4.16
N GLU A 370 -22.99 -1.74 3.59
CA GLU A 370 -22.13 -2.78 4.15
C GLU A 370 -21.72 -2.46 5.60
N GLU A 371 -21.26 -1.22 5.87
CA GLU A 371 -20.91 -0.77 7.22
C GLU A 371 -22.10 -0.94 8.19
N LYS A 372 -23.28 -0.44 7.81
CA LYS A 372 -24.49 -0.49 8.67
C LYS A 372 -24.96 -1.92 8.93
N ILE A 373 -24.87 -2.81 7.95
CA ILE A 373 -25.29 -4.21 8.11
C ILE A 373 -24.32 -4.91 9.07
N LEU A 374 -23.01 -4.73 8.90
CA LEU A 374 -22.01 -5.32 9.77
C LEU A 374 -22.08 -4.77 11.21
N GLU A 375 -22.30 -3.46 11.38
CA GLU A 375 -22.60 -2.85 12.68
C GLU A 375 -23.83 -3.50 13.34
N ARG A 376 -24.93 -3.61 12.59
CA ARG A 376 -26.16 -4.25 13.08
C ARG A 376 -25.94 -5.70 13.51
N ILE A 377 -25.14 -6.48 12.77
CA ILE A 377 -24.78 -7.85 13.14
C ILE A 377 -23.98 -7.86 14.44
N LEU A 378 -22.98 -6.99 14.59
CA LEU A 378 -22.17 -6.90 15.81
C LEU A 378 -22.98 -6.46 17.04
N ASP A 379 -23.96 -5.58 16.85
CA ASP A 379 -24.83 -5.08 17.92
C ASP A 379 -25.93 -6.08 18.33
N GLY A 380 -25.94 -7.30 17.76
CA GLY A 380 -26.93 -8.33 18.09
C GLY A 380 -28.32 -8.09 17.51
N HIS A 381 -28.39 -7.30 16.44
CA HIS A 381 -29.61 -6.96 15.70
C HIS A 381 -29.61 -7.54 14.27
N GLY A 382 -28.68 -8.45 13.97
CA GLY A 382 -28.55 -9.11 12.67
C GLY A 382 -29.81 -9.89 12.29
N ARG A 383 -30.08 -9.97 10.99
CA ARG A 383 -31.24 -10.68 10.42
C ARG A 383 -30.75 -11.88 9.60
N PRO A 384 -31.55 -12.95 9.46
CA PRO A 384 -31.18 -14.09 8.62
C PRO A 384 -30.78 -13.72 7.19
N ALA A 385 -31.41 -12.68 6.61
CA ALA A 385 -31.13 -12.23 5.24
C ALA A 385 -29.88 -11.35 5.11
N ASP A 386 -29.22 -10.97 6.20
CA ASP A 386 -28.17 -9.95 6.17
C ASP A 386 -26.90 -10.42 5.47
N LEU A 387 -26.57 -11.71 5.56
CA LEU A 387 -25.36 -12.25 4.91
C LEU A 387 -25.53 -12.29 3.39
N ASP A 388 -26.70 -12.69 2.92
CA ASP A 388 -27.02 -12.69 1.49
C ASP A 388 -27.12 -11.26 0.96
N LEU A 389 -27.66 -10.33 1.76
CA LEU A 389 -27.69 -8.91 1.40
C LEU A 389 -26.29 -8.29 1.30
N LEU A 390 -25.35 -8.66 2.18
CA LEU A 390 -23.95 -8.23 2.06
C LEU A 390 -23.32 -8.69 0.75
N LEU A 391 -23.56 -9.95 0.37
CA LEU A 391 -23.05 -10.51 -0.89
C LEU A 391 -23.70 -9.85 -2.11
N ASP A 392 -25.02 -9.58 -2.07
CA ASP A 392 -25.75 -8.88 -3.12
C ASP A 392 -25.24 -7.45 -3.33
N ILE A 393 -24.97 -6.72 -2.25
CA ILE A 393 -24.35 -5.38 -2.33
C ILE A 393 -22.95 -5.48 -2.96
N GLY A 394 -22.14 -6.45 -2.52
CA GLY A 394 -20.82 -6.70 -3.08
C GLY A 394 -20.85 -6.97 -4.58
N GLU A 395 -21.80 -7.77 -5.06
CA GLU A 395 -22.01 -8.06 -6.49
C GLU A 395 -22.38 -6.80 -7.29
N ASN A 396 -23.15 -5.87 -6.70
CA ASN A 396 -23.49 -4.60 -7.35
C ASN A 396 -22.28 -3.62 -7.43
N ILE A 397 -21.34 -3.72 -6.49
CA ILE A 397 -20.09 -2.94 -6.50
C ILE A 397 -19.05 -3.57 -7.46
N SER A 398 -18.92 -4.89 -7.39
CA SER A 398 -17.88 -5.68 -8.03
C SER A 398 -18.48 -6.98 -8.62
N PRO A 399 -19.07 -6.93 -9.83
CA PRO A 399 -19.82 -8.05 -10.38
C PRO A 399 -18.98 -9.27 -10.73
N GLY A 400 -19.60 -10.45 -10.63
CA GLY A 400 -18.98 -11.74 -10.84
C GLY A 400 -18.32 -12.29 -9.58
N PRO A 401 -17.73 -13.49 -9.66
CA PRO A 401 -17.09 -14.10 -8.51
C PRO A 401 -15.95 -13.18 -8.05
N TYR A 402 -16.08 -12.64 -6.83
CA TYR A 402 -15.05 -11.83 -6.22
C TYR A 402 -13.82 -12.69 -5.87
N PRO A 403 -12.59 -12.19 -6.07
CA PRO A 403 -11.38 -12.92 -5.70
C PRO A 403 -11.37 -13.34 -4.24
N VAL A 404 -11.10 -14.61 -3.99
CA VAL A 404 -11.09 -15.20 -2.65
C VAL A 404 -10.24 -16.46 -2.64
N ALA A 405 -9.58 -16.72 -1.52
CA ALA A 405 -8.77 -17.92 -1.33
C ALA A 405 -9.58 -19.21 -1.42
N ALA A 406 -8.89 -20.30 -1.74
CA ALA A 406 -9.45 -21.65 -1.68
C ALA A 406 -9.82 -22.04 -0.24
N HIS A 407 -10.84 -22.88 -0.10
CA HIS A 407 -11.23 -23.52 1.15
C HIS A 407 -11.33 -25.03 0.92
N GLY A 408 -10.18 -25.70 0.98
CA GLY A 408 -10.03 -27.11 0.59
C GLY A 408 -10.90 -28.08 1.39
N SER A 409 -11.11 -27.84 2.69
CA SER A 409 -11.99 -28.65 3.54
C SER A 409 -13.47 -28.63 3.11
N GLU A 410 -13.89 -27.60 2.38
CA GLU A 410 -15.24 -27.50 1.81
C GLU A 410 -15.26 -27.74 0.29
N GLY A 411 -14.13 -28.10 -0.32
CA GLY A 411 -14.01 -28.34 -1.76
C GLY A 411 -14.21 -27.08 -2.61
N LEU A 412 -13.87 -25.90 -2.08
CA LEU A 412 -14.03 -24.62 -2.76
C LEU A 412 -12.69 -24.15 -3.33
N ASP A 413 -12.62 -23.99 -4.65
CA ASP A 413 -11.43 -23.48 -5.33
C ASP A 413 -11.24 -21.97 -5.12
N ALA A 414 -10.01 -21.50 -5.33
CA ALA A 414 -9.70 -20.08 -5.33
C ALA A 414 -10.33 -19.38 -6.54
N VAL A 415 -10.74 -18.13 -6.34
CA VAL A 415 -11.11 -17.22 -7.43
C VAL A 415 -9.95 -16.24 -7.64
N PRO A 416 -9.24 -16.29 -8.78
CA PRO A 416 -8.06 -15.46 -9.00
C PRO A 416 -8.34 -13.95 -9.01
N PHE A 417 -7.36 -13.16 -8.58
CA PHE A 417 -7.35 -11.70 -8.69
C PHE A 417 -6.99 -11.28 -10.14
N PRO A 418 -7.49 -10.15 -10.70
CA PRO A 418 -8.26 -9.05 -10.09
C PRO A 418 -9.79 -9.17 -10.16
N PRO A 419 -10.53 -8.44 -9.30
CA PRO A 419 -11.98 -8.34 -9.40
C PRO A 419 -12.39 -7.53 -10.64
N ARG A 420 -13.64 -7.72 -11.08
CA ARG A 420 -14.30 -6.75 -11.97
C ARG A 420 -14.90 -5.63 -11.13
N GLN A 421 -15.23 -4.49 -11.73
CA GLN A 421 -15.81 -3.38 -10.97
C GLN A 421 -16.77 -2.54 -11.80
N THR A 422 -17.78 -1.95 -11.16
CA THR A 422 -18.67 -0.93 -11.74
C THR A 422 -18.26 0.49 -11.34
N THR A 423 -17.13 0.62 -10.64
CA THR A 423 -16.60 1.88 -10.11
C THR A 423 -15.44 2.40 -10.94
N ILE A 424 -15.19 3.71 -10.85
CA ILE A 424 -14.11 4.41 -11.57
C ILE A 424 -12.73 4.04 -11.00
N CYS A 425 -12.66 3.67 -9.72
CA CYS A 425 -11.43 3.34 -9.00
C CYS A 425 -11.63 2.09 -8.14
N PRO A 426 -10.56 1.42 -7.70
CA PRO A 426 -10.64 0.14 -6.99
C PRO A 426 -11.16 0.25 -5.54
N LEU A 427 -11.32 1.46 -4.97
CA LEU A 427 -11.79 1.64 -3.59
C LEU A 427 -13.12 0.92 -3.31
N GLY A 428 -14.07 0.97 -4.25
CA GLY A 428 -15.33 0.25 -4.11
C GLY A 428 -15.13 -1.25 -3.94
N PRO A 429 -14.55 -1.96 -4.92
CA PRO A 429 -14.19 -3.36 -4.80
C PRO A 429 -13.43 -3.71 -3.52
N SER A 430 -12.51 -2.87 -3.05
CA SER A 430 -11.76 -3.10 -1.81
C SER A 430 -12.64 -3.31 -0.56
N SER A 431 -13.85 -2.75 -0.51
CA SER A 431 -14.78 -2.99 0.62
C SER A 431 -15.38 -4.40 0.60
N VAL A 432 -15.43 -5.04 -0.58
CA VAL A 432 -16.00 -6.38 -0.78
C VAL A 432 -15.03 -7.47 -0.32
N ALA A 433 -13.72 -7.23 -0.44
CA ALA A 433 -12.67 -8.17 -0.06
C ALA A 433 -12.78 -8.75 1.37
N PRO A 434 -12.92 -7.95 2.44
CA PRO A 434 -13.08 -8.49 3.79
C PRO A 434 -14.37 -9.30 3.96
N ILE A 435 -15.47 -8.93 3.27
CA ILE A 435 -16.77 -9.61 3.38
C ILE A 435 -16.69 -11.00 2.78
N THR A 436 -16.24 -11.10 1.52
CA THR A 436 -16.19 -12.37 0.79
C THR A 436 -15.19 -13.34 1.43
N SER A 437 -14.04 -12.83 1.87
CA SER A 437 -13.03 -13.62 2.56
C SER A 437 -13.51 -14.12 3.92
N ALA A 438 -14.13 -13.25 4.73
CA ALA A 438 -14.63 -13.61 6.05
C ALA A 438 -15.81 -14.60 5.96
N LEU A 439 -16.75 -14.37 5.04
CA LEU A 439 -17.89 -15.28 4.85
C LEU A 439 -17.49 -16.63 4.25
N ARG A 440 -16.45 -16.68 3.41
CA ARG A 440 -15.93 -17.95 2.85
C ARG A 440 -15.48 -18.93 3.95
N ARG A 441 -14.82 -18.43 5.00
CA ARG A 441 -14.18 -19.27 6.03
C ARG A 441 -14.91 -19.26 7.37
N PHE A 442 -15.58 -18.17 7.70
CA PHE A 442 -16.10 -17.92 9.05
C PHE A 442 -17.58 -17.56 9.07
N ARG A 443 -18.37 -18.01 8.08
CA ARG A 443 -19.83 -17.79 8.02
C ARG A 443 -20.52 -18.11 9.36
N SER A 444 -20.13 -19.19 10.03
CA SER A 444 -20.68 -19.58 11.32
C SER A 444 -20.48 -18.53 12.43
N GLU A 445 -19.40 -17.74 12.40
CA GLU A 445 -19.17 -16.63 13.35
C GLU A 445 -20.16 -15.47 13.13
N PHE A 446 -20.60 -15.25 11.88
CA PHE A 446 -21.65 -14.28 11.56
C PHE A 446 -23.02 -14.80 11.99
N GLU A 447 -23.32 -16.07 11.66
CA GLU A 447 -24.61 -16.71 11.99
C GLU A 447 -24.84 -16.79 13.51
N ALA A 448 -23.80 -17.04 14.30
CA ALA A 448 -23.86 -17.06 15.76
C ALA A 448 -24.30 -15.70 16.37
N ARG A 449 -24.06 -14.59 15.66
CA ARG A 449 -24.50 -13.24 16.09
C ARG A 449 -25.91 -12.90 15.63
N ILE A 450 -26.37 -13.51 14.54
CA ILE A 450 -27.74 -13.36 14.03
C ILE A 450 -28.73 -14.15 14.89
N THR A 451 -28.35 -15.34 15.35
CA THR A 451 -29.26 -16.29 16.02
C THR A 451 -29.54 -15.99 17.50
N ARG A 452 -28.88 -15.00 18.11
CA ARG A 452 -29.00 -14.74 19.56
C ARG A 452 -30.08 -13.71 19.92
N ARG A 453 -31.33 -14.18 20.02
CA ARG A 453 -32.35 -13.62 20.93
C ARG A 453 -33.26 -14.73 21.45
N ASP A 454 -32.82 -15.42 22.51
CA ASP A 454 -33.78 -15.98 23.45
C ASP A 454 -34.39 -14.80 24.21
N SER A 455 -35.52 -14.28 23.73
CA SER A 455 -36.34 -13.39 24.53
C SER A 455 -36.90 -14.21 25.70
N LEU A 456 -36.29 -14.09 26.88
CA LEU A 456 -36.91 -14.59 28.11
C LEU A 456 -38.19 -13.77 28.34
N SER A 457 -39.35 -14.41 28.28
CA SER A 457 -40.59 -13.76 28.71
C SER A 457 -40.51 -13.54 30.22
N VAL A 458 -40.37 -12.29 30.65
CA VAL A 458 -40.48 -11.95 32.06
C VAL A 458 -41.93 -11.55 32.30
N GLN A 459 -42.69 -12.38 33.02
CA GLN A 459 -43.98 -11.98 33.56
C GLN A 459 -43.73 -11.27 34.90
N ALA A 460 -44.29 -10.08 35.07
CA ALA A 460 -44.33 -9.44 36.38
C ALA A 460 -45.17 -10.31 37.31
N ALA A 461 -44.65 -10.63 38.49
CA ALA A 461 -45.43 -11.27 39.53
C ALA A 461 -46.61 -10.35 39.91
N PRO A 462 -47.85 -10.87 40.06
CA PRO A 462 -48.97 -10.05 40.49
C PRO A 462 -48.65 -9.39 41.83
N VAL A 463 -48.94 -8.10 41.93
CA VAL A 463 -48.84 -7.35 43.18
C VAL A 463 -49.81 -8.01 44.16
N ALA A 464 -49.29 -8.51 45.29
CA ALA A 464 -50.13 -9.06 46.33
C ALA A 464 -51.02 -7.95 46.91
N GLU A 465 -52.30 -7.94 46.55
CA GLU A 465 -53.32 -7.14 47.21
C GLU A 465 -53.51 -7.67 48.62
N GLY A 466 -52.82 -7.07 49.60
CA GLY A 466 -52.99 -7.45 51.01
C GLY A 466 -51.84 -7.05 51.92
N ALA A 467 -51.53 -5.76 52.01
CA ALA A 467 -50.85 -5.23 53.19
C ALA A 467 -51.79 -4.20 53.83
N PRO A 468 -52.38 -4.48 55.01
CA PRO A 468 -53.22 -3.52 55.72
C PRO A 468 -52.38 -2.34 56.25
N ALA A 469 -53.01 -1.16 56.25
CA ALA A 469 -52.46 0.14 56.61
C ALA A 469 -51.93 0.24 58.05
#